data_AF-A0A6G6Z6M4-F1
#
_entry.id   AF-A0A6G6Z6M4-F1
#
_cell.length_a   1.000
_cell.length_b   1.000
_cell.length_c   1.000
_cell.angle_alpha   90.00
_cell.angle_beta   90.00
_cell.angle_gamma   90.00
#
_symmetry.space_group_name_H-M   'P 1'
#
loop_
_entity.id
_entity.type
_entity.pdbx_description
1 polymer ?
#
loop_
_entity_poly.entity_id
_entity_poly.type
_entity_poly.pdbx_seq_one_letter_code
_entity_poly.pdbx_strand_id
1 'polypeptide(L)' 'MSEEFELRPDQWDALKALRAPAANPSRLNRFAVESLIALGYVAVRGDAFALTPAGRKVLVRGSSQLLLDIAA' A
#
# COMPACT_ATOMS: atom_id res chain seq x y z
N MET A 1 -16.32 5.45 -12.61
CA MET A 1 -14.96 5.76 -13.09
C MET A 1 -14.04 5.50 -11.91
N SER A 2 -13.30 4.39 -11.92
CA SER A 2 -12.34 4.11 -10.86
C SER A 2 -11.05 4.82 -11.23
N GLU A 3 -10.93 6.08 -10.83
CA GLU A 3 -9.63 6.74 -10.76
C GLU A 3 -8.81 6.00 -9.70
N GLU A 4 -8.14 4.92 -10.09
CA GLU A 4 -7.09 4.35 -9.26
C GLU A 4 -5.97 5.38 -9.20
N PHE A 5 -5.93 6.10 -8.08
CA PHE A 5 -4.85 7.04 -7.78
C PHE A 5 -3.51 6.33 -7.92
N GLU A 6 -2.68 6.81 -8.84
CA GLU A 6 -1.32 6.33 -8.99
C GLU A 6 -0.56 6.64 -7.69
N LEU A 7 -0.13 5.58 -7.01
CA LEU A 7 0.57 5.72 -5.74
C LEU A 7 1.97 6.27 -6.01
N ARG A 8 2.34 7.29 -5.24
CA ARG A 8 3.71 7.78 -5.23
C ARG A 8 4.67 6.67 -4.74
N PRO A 9 5.98 6.76 -5.07
CA PRO A 9 6.95 5.73 -4.68
C PRO A 9 6.96 5.43 -3.18
N ASP A 10 6.87 6.46 -2.33
CA ASP A 10 6.85 6.33 -0.86
C ASP A 10 5.60 5.59 -0.35
N GLN A 11 4.45 5.83 -0.98
CA GLN A 11 3.20 5.12 -0.70
C GLN A 11 3.29 3.67 -1.17
N TRP A 12 3.88 3.42 -2.33
CA TRP A 12 4.06 2.05 -2.83
C TRP A 12 4.98 1.24 -1.92
N ASP A 13 6.08 1.83 -1.45
CA ASP A 13 6.99 1.19 -0.51
C ASP A 13 6.33 0.88 0.83
N ALA A 14 5.57 1.83 1.39
CA ALA A 14 4.79 1.60 2.60
C ALA A 14 3.74 0.50 2.43
N LEU A 15 3.02 0.49 1.30
CA LEU A 15 2.00 -0.51 0.98
C LEU A 15 2.61 -1.92 0.87
N LYS A 16 3.78 -2.05 0.23
CA LYS A 16 4.54 -3.30 0.13
C LYS A 16 5.01 -3.78 1.51
N ALA A 17 5.54 -2.90 2.33
CA ALA A 17 6.03 -3.23 3.67
C ALA A 17 4.91 -3.78 4.58
N LEU A 18 3.69 -3.27 4.44
CA LEU A 18 2.50 -3.71 5.18
C LEU A 18 1.96 -5.09 4.77
N ARG A 19 2.56 -5.78 3.79
CA ARG A 19 2.24 -7.19 3.50
C ARG A 19 2.65 -8.13 4.63
N ALA A 20 3.70 -7.78 5.37
CA ALA A 20 4.21 -8.62 6.44
C ALA A 20 3.35 -8.44 7.70
N PRO A 21 2.86 -9.53 8.33
CA PRO A 21 2.06 -9.45 9.56
C PRO A 21 2.79 -8.78 10.75
N ALA A 22 4.11 -8.60 10.66
CA ALA A 22 4.95 -7.95 11.65
C ALA A 22 5.65 -6.68 11.11
N ALA A 23 5.03 -5.98 10.16
CA ALA A 23 5.57 -4.71 9.67
C ALA A 23 5.78 -3.74 10.84
N ASN A 24 7.05 -3.46 11.17
CA ASN A 24 7.37 -2.58 12.28
C ASN A 24 6.94 -1.14 11.94
N PRO A 25 5.96 -0.56 12.65
CA PRO A 25 5.42 0.77 12.36
C PRO A 25 6.50 1.86 12.39
N SER A 26 7.54 1.69 13.22
CA SER A 26 8.65 2.65 13.35
C SER A 26 9.53 2.75 12.11
N ARG A 27 9.46 1.78 11.19
CA ARG A 27 10.22 1.78 9.92
C ARG A 27 9.40 2.28 8.74
N LEU A 28 8.10 2.54 8.93
CA LEU A 28 7.23 3.03 7.87
C LEU A 28 7.32 4.56 7.81
N ASN A 29 7.36 5.09 6.59
CA ASN A 29 7.18 6.53 6.40
C ASN A 29 5.77 6.92 6.83
N ARG A 30 5.67 7.66 7.94
CA ARG A 30 4.41 8.05 8.57
C ARG A 30 3.48 8.79 7.62
N PHE A 31 4.01 9.73 6.82
CA PHE A 31 3.20 10.50 5.87
C PHE A 31 2.63 9.62 4.76
N ALA A 32 3.41 8.64 4.29
CA ALA A 32 2.94 7.66 3.31
C ALA A 32 1.81 6.80 3.89
N VAL A 33 1.96 6.32 5.13
CA VAL A 33 0.93 5.51 5.81
C VAL A 33 -0.34 6.33 6.07
N GLU A 34 -0.23 7.55 6.59
CA GLU A 34 -1.38 8.43 6.82
C GLU A 34 -2.13 8.73 5.51
N SER A 35 -1.39 8.95 4.42
CA SER A 35 -1.99 9.12 3.10
C SER A 35 -2.69 7.85 2.61
N LEU A 36 -2.13 6.66 2.83
CA LEU A 36 -2.77 5.38 2.50
C LEU A 36 -4.02 5.10 3.36
N ILE A 37 -4.06 5.60 4.60
CA ILE A 37 -5.26 5.57 5.45
C ILE A 37 -6.34 6.49 4.88
N ALA A 38 -5.98 7.72 4.50
CA ALA A 38 -6.92 8.66 3.87
C ALA A 38 -7.50 8.11 2.55
N LEU A 39 -6.70 7.35 1.79
CA LEU A 39 -7.14 6.64 0.57
C LEU A 39 -7.94 5.36 0.86
N GLY A 40 -8.05 4.92 2.12
CA GLY A 40 -8.77 3.70 2.49
C GLY A 40 -8.05 2.39 2.14
N TYR A 41 -6.76 2.44 1.79
CA TYR A 41 -5.94 1.26 1.48
C TYR A 41 -5.33 0.61 2.73
N VAL A 42 -5.18 1.38 3.80
CA VAL A 42 -4.68 0.93 5.10
C VAL A 42 -5.68 1.31 6.19
N ALA A 43 -5.84 0.45 7.18
CA ALA A 43 -6.63 0.71 8.37
C ALA A 43 -5.78 0.55 9.63
N VAL A 44 -6.10 1.32 10.67
CA VAL A 44 -5.56 1.11 12.02
C VAL A 44 -6.37 0.00 12.69
N ARG A 45 -5.69 -1.02 13.21
CA ARG A 45 -6.28 -2.14 13.97
C ARG A 45 -5.53 -2.30 15.28
N GLY A 46 -6.10 -1.75 16.35
CA GLY A 46 -5.40 -1.66 17.64
C GLY A 46 -4.18 -0.75 17.52
N ASP A 47 -3.00 -1.30 17.76
CA ASP A 47 -1.70 -0.65 17.68
C ASP A 47 -0.98 -0.86 16.33
N ALA A 48 -1.58 -1.61 15.41
CA ALA A 48 -0.96 -1.98 14.13
C ALA A 48 -1.69 -1.38 12.93
N PHE A 49 -0.95 -1.27 11.82
CA PHE A 49 -1.51 -0.96 10.50
C PHE A 49 -1.81 -2.25 9.74
N ALA A 50 -2.96 -2.31 9.07
CA ALA A 50 -3.39 -3.47 8.30
C ALA A 50 -3.90 -3.06 6.91
N LEU A 51 -3.55 -3.84 5.88
CA LEU A 51 -4.12 -3.66 4.54
C LEU A 51 -5.62 -3.92 4.54
N THR A 52 -6.38 -3.01 3.93
CA THR A 52 -7.80 -3.24 3.64
C THR A 52 -7.97 -4.18 2.44
N PRO A 53 -9.17 -4.71 2.16
CA PRO A 53 -9.43 -5.41 0.91
C PRO A 53 -9.11 -4.57 -0.33
N ALA A 54 -9.34 -3.25 -0.30
CA ALA A 54 -9.00 -2.35 -1.39
C ALA A 54 -7.48 -2.19 -1.55
N GLY A 55 -6.75 -1.96 -0.45
CA GLY A 55 -5.29 -1.87 -0.49
C GLY A 55 -4.62 -3.14 -1.01
N ARG A 56 -5.16 -4.32 -0.67
CA ARG A 56 -4.68 -5.60 -1.23
C ARG A 56 -4.89 -5.70 -2.74
N LYS A 57 -6.04 -5.24 -3.27
CA LYS A 57 -6.30 -5.23 -4.72
C LYS A 57 -5.32 -4.32 -5.46
N VAL A 58 -5.13 -3.10 -4.97
CA VAL A 58 -4.17 -2.13 -5.54
C VAL A 58 -2.76 -2.71 -5.57
N LEU A 59 -2.34 -3.35 -4.47
CA LEU A 59 -1.03 -3.96 -4.38
C LEU A 59 -0.80 -5.08 -5.40
N VAL A 60 -1.79 -5.97 -5.59
CA VAL A 60 -1.72 -7.04 -6.59
C VAL A 60 -1.69 -6.48 -8.00
N ARG A 61 -2.56 -5.51 -8.31
CA ARG A 61 -2.64 -4.91 -9.64
C ARG A 61 -1.35 -4.17 -10.00
N GLY A 62 -0.86 -3.29 -9.13
CA GLY A 62 0.38 -2.55 -9.40
C GLY A 62 1.61 -3.47 -9.50
N SER A 63 1.66 -4.57 -8.73
CA SER A 63 2.73 -5.56 -8.89
C SER A 63 2.65 -6.30 -10.23
N SER A 64 1.44 -6.60 -10.70
CA SER A 64 1.23 -7.26 -11.99
C SER A 64 1.60 -6.34 -13.15
N GLN A 65 1.29 -5.05 -13.05
CA GLN A 65 1.67 -4.06 -14.04
C GLN A 65 3.20 -3.92 -14.14
N LEU A 66 3.89 -3.82 -13.00
CA LEU A 66 5.36 -3.81 -12.97
C LEU A 66 5.98 -5.05 -13.64
N LEU A 67 5.39 -6.24 -13.45
CA LEU A 67 5.86 -7.46 -14.12
C LEU A 67 5.66 -7.40 -15.63
N LEU A 68 4.54 -6.84 -16.10
CA LEU A 68 4.27 -6.66 -17.53
C LEU A 68 5.23 -5.64 -18.16
N ASP A 69 5.48 -4.52 -17.46
CA ASP A 69 6.38 -3.45 -17.94
C ASP A 69 7.84 -3.93 -18.10
N ILE A 70 8.29 -4.88 -17.28
CA ILE A 70 9.63 -5.48 -17.38
C ILE A 70 9.71 -6.54 -18.50
N ALA A 71 8.58 -7.13 -18.89
CA ALA A 71 8.51 -8.22 -19.86
C ALA A 71 8.28 -7.76 -21.31
N ALA A 72 8.04 -6.46 -21.53
CA ALA A 72 7.84 -5.84 -22.84
C ALA A 72 9.16 -5.35 -23.46
#